data_AF-A0A7W3WQ73-F1
#
_entry.id   AF-A0A7W3WQ73-F1
#
_cell.length_a   1.000
_cell.length_b   1.000
_cell.length_c   1.000
_cell.angle_alpha   90.00
_cell.angle_beta   90.00
_cell.angle_gamma   90.00
#
_symmetry.space_group_name_H-M   'P 1'
#
loop_
_entity.id
_entity.type
_entity.pdbx_description
1 polymer ?
#
loop_
_entity_poly.entity_id
_entity_poly.type
_entity_poly.pdbx_seq_one_letter_code
_entity_poly.pdbx_strand_id
1 'polypeptide(L)' 'PPAEARPSPASPTDAPALTVGAAADFAVRASDGRCLATVLGGRLLHRAR' A
#
# COMPACT_ATOMS: atom_id res chain seq x y z
N PRO A 1 -24.18 -9.03 -21.06
CA PRO A 1 -23.70 -8.57 -19.73
C PRO A 1 -23.22 -7.12 -19.85
N PRO A 2 -23.68 -6.16 -19.03
CA PRO A 2 -23.10 -4.83 -19.06
C PRO A 2 -21.64 -4.98 -18.62
N ALA A 3 -20.73 -4.41 -19.40
CA ALA A 3 -19.32 -4.40 -19.08
C ALA A 3 -19.15 -3.70 -17.73
N GLU A 4 -18.84 -4.47 -16.68
CA GLU A 4 -18.32 -3.91 -15.43
C GLU A 4 -17.13 -3.05 -15.82
N ALA A 5 -17.29 -1.74 -15.70
CA ALA A 5 -16.20 -0.79 -15.87
C ALA A 5 -15.09 -1.28 -14.93
N ARG A 6 -14.02 -1.85 -15.52
CA ARG A 6 -12.89 -2.34 -14.76
C ARG A 6 -12.48 -1.21 -13.83
N PRO A 7 -12.47 -1.42 -12.50
CA PRO A 7 -12.13 -0.36 -11.57
C PRO A 7 -10.79 0.22 -12.03
N SER A 8 -10.81 1.51 -12.34
CA SER A 8 -9.59 2.25 -12.68
C SER A 8 -8.59 1.96 -11.57
N PRO A 9 -7.31 1.62 -11.88
CA PRO A 9 -6.35 1.35 -10.82
C PRO A 9 -6.35 2.58 -9.91
N ALA A 10 -6.78 2.37 -8.67
CA ALA A 10 -6.92 3.43 -7.70
C ALA A 10 -5.63 4.24 -7.72
N SER A 11 -5.75 5.56 -7.92
CA SER A 11 -4.59 6.43 -7.95
C SER A 11 -3.80 6.19 -6.66
N PRO A 12 -2.45 6.24 -6.65
CA PRO A 12 -1.64 5.86 -5.49
C PRO A 12 -1.95 6.67 -4.21
N THR A 13 -2.71 7.76 -4.33
CA THR A 13 -3.28 8.58 -3.25
C THR A 13 -4.43 7.92 -2.50
N ASP A 14 -5.06 6.88 -3.05
CA ASP A 14 -6.21 6.19 -2.43
C ASP A 14 -5.77 5.13 -1.40
N ALA A 15 -4.50 5.15 -1.00
CA ALA A 15 -4.04 4.30 0.08
C ALA A 15 -4.71 4.74 1.39
N PRO A 16 -5.32 3.81 2.15
CA PRO A 16 -5.97 4.15 3.41
C PRO A 16 -4.98 4.80 4.38
N ALA A 17 -5.46 5.82 5.11
CA ALA A 17 -4.65 6.54 6.07
C ALA A 17 -4.20 5.63 7.23
N LEU A 18 -2.95 5.78 7.66
CA LEU A 18 -2.44 5.07 8.83
C LEU A 18 -3.09 5.64 10.09
N THR A 19 -3.86 4.80 10.76
CA THR A 19 -4.68 5.20 11.92
C THR A 19 -4.38 4.27 13.09
N VAL A 20 -4.33 4.82 14.31
CA VAL A 20 -4.11 4.03 15.53
C VAL A 20 -5.24 3.02 15.69
N GLY A 21 -4.89 1.75 15.96
CA GLY A 21 -5.84 0.65 16.14
C GLY A 21 -6.27 -0.05 14.83
N ALA A 22 -5.91 0.48 13.67
CA ALA A 22 -6.12 -0.18 12.38
C ALA A 22 -5.04 -1.23 12.07
N ALA A 23 -5.28 -2.06 11.05
CA ALA A 23 -4.27 -2.97 10.53
C ALA A 23 -3.03 -2.18 10.05
N ALA A 24 -1.85 -2.70 10.40
CA ALA A 24 -0.59 -2.09 10.00
C ALA A 24 -0.23 -2.50 8.56
N ASP A 25 -0.89 -1.86 7.60
CA ASP A 25 -0.69 -2.03 6.16
C ASP A 25 -0.02 -0.78 5.59
N PHE A 26 1.28 -0.84 5.33
CA PHE A 26 2.03 0.29 4.78
C PHE A 26 3.30 -0.12 4.04
N ALA A 27 3.81 0.80 3.23
CA ALA A 27 5.12 0.70 2.61
C ALA A 27 6.00 1.89 3.01
N VAL A 28 7.25 1.62 3.34
CA VAL A 28 8.27 2.66 3.55
C VAL A 28 8.94 2.92 2.22
N ARG A 29 8.93 4.18 1.77
CA ARG A 29 9.61 4.59 0.55
C ARG A 29 10.76 5.53 0.86
N ALA A 30 11.88 5.35 0.17
CA ALA A 30 12.94 6.35 0.10
C ALA A 30 12.44 7.58 -0.67
N SER A 31 13.15 8.71 -0.52
CA SER A 31 12.85 9.95 -1.22
C SER A 31 12.97 9.84 -2.74
N ASP A 32 13.74 8.88 -3.24
CA ASP A 32 13.86 8.53 -4.66
C ASP A 32 12.69 7.64 -5.17
N GLY A 33 11.73 7.31 -4.30
CA GLY A 33 10.56 6.51 -4.60
C GLY A 33 10.76 5.00 -4.47
N ARG A 34 11.97 4.51 -4.17
CA ARG A 34 12.22 3.07 -3.97
C ARG A 34 11.52 2.55 -2.71
N CYS A 35 10.96 1.35 -2.79
CA CYS A 35 10.39 0.67 -1.64
C CYS A 35 11.52 0.08 -0.78
N LEU A 36 11.58 0.49 0.50
CA LEU A 36 12.53 -0.03 1.47
C LEU A 36 11.94 -1.15 2.30
N ALA A 37 10.65 -1.09 2.59
CA ALA A 37 9.95 -2.12 3.36
C ALA A 37 8.46 -2.14 3.04
N THR A 38 7.85 -3.32 3.14
CA THR A 38 6.39 -3.50 3.06
C THR A 38 5.92 -4.29 4.27
N VAL A 39 4.92 -3.75 4.97
CA VAL A 39 4.27 -4.39 6.12
C VAL A 39 2.79 -4.61 5.77
N LEU A 40 2.29 -5.82 5.98
CA LEU A 40 0.86 -6.14 5.88
C LEU A 40 0.38 -6.85 7.14
N GLY A 41 -0.70 -6.36 7.75
CA GLY A 41 -1.27 -6.89 8.99
C GLY A 41 -0.26 -6.93 10.14
N GLY A 42 0.71 -6.01 10.15
CA GLY A 42 1.81 -6.00 11.12
C GLY A 42 2.95 -6.99 10.83
N ARG A 43 2.95 -7.66 9.68
CA ARG A 43 4.03 -8.56 9.26
C ARG A 43 4.91 -7.91 8.20
N LEU A 44 6.23 -7.93 8.43
CA LEU A 44 7.20 -7.46 7.46
C LEU A 44 7.35 -8.47 6.31
N LEU A 45 6.85 -8.13 5.13
CA LEU A 45 6.89 -9.00 3.95
C LEU A 45 8.08 -8.73 3.04
N HIS A 46 8.50 -7.46 2.98
CA HIS A 46 9.64 -7.04 2.18
C HIS A 46 10.55 -6.15 2.99
N ARG A 47 11.86 -6.31 2.79
CA ARG A 47 12.88 -5.39 3.28
C ARG A 47 14.03 -5.35 2.27
N ALA A 48 14.29 -4.17 1.73
CA ALA A 48 15.50 -3.90 0.97
C ALA A 48 16.70 -3.95 1.93
N ARG A 49 17.84 -4.45 1.43
CA ARG A 49 19.09 -4.46 2.19
C ARG A 49 19.80 -3.13 2.09
#